data_AF-A0A1V6I8A7-F1
#
_entry.id   AF-A0A1V6I8A7-F1
#
_cell.length_a   1.000
_cell.length_b   1.000
_cell.length_c   1.000
_cell.angle_alpha   90.00
_cell.angle_beta   90.00
_cell.angle_gamma   90.00
#
_symmetry.space_group_name_H-M   'P 1'
#
loop_
_entity.id
_entity.type
_entity.pdbx_description
1 polymer ?
#
loop_
_entity_poly.entity_id
_entity_poly.type
_entity_poly.pdbx_seq_one_letter_code
_entity_poly.pdbx_strand_id
1 'polypeptide(L)'
;MCKINSLYANELLNIEEDIDYIAELFIQIENEKSDTKKTEINQHLIEYLQSFLAKSESFSADYSKIKKLSVLTSEDKLLKIYTWNLAFQNGSFKYFGFLQYKPSGKINLFFLDDKKYNSENDTDPRLYQTNTEWYGAIYYEIVTKKWNSKTYYTLLGYDAADFLINRKVIETIYFDRKDLPIFGKKMFKINRTQTGRLIFEYADRVTMLLRYNKKQDMIVLDHLVPPEPKYNNMYQFYGPDLSYDALVFRGGKWILETNIDPDVAINYKKDQKINHIKRRGASKDF
;
A
#
# COMPACT_ATOMS: atom_id res chain seq x y z
N MET A 1 18.83 -19.60 35.37
CA MET A 1 17.46 -19.36 34.87
C MET A 1 16.89 -17.99 35.25
N CYS A 2 17.09 -17.45 36.46
CA CYS A 2 16.46 -16.18 36.88
C CYS A 2 16.95 -14.90 36.17
N LYS A 3 18.25 -14.78 35.84
CA LYS A 3 18.82 -13.57 35.17
C LYS A 3 18.47 -13.43 33.69
N ILE A 4 18.26 -14.56 33.00
CA ILE A 4 17.90 -14.57 31.58
C ILE A 4 16.45 -14.08 31.43
N ASN A 5 15.55 -14.54 32.30
CA ASN A 5 14.16 -14.08 32.31
C ASN A 5 14.02 -12.58 32.66
N SER A 6 14.87 -12.04 33.54
CA SER A 6 14.83 -10.60 33.87
C SER A 6 15.33 -9.71 32.72
N LEU A 7 16.32 -10.17 31.94
CA LEU A 7 16.83 -9.43 30.79
C LEU A 7 15.79 -9.39 29.67
N TYR A 8 15.18 -10.52 29.33
CA TYR A 8 14.10 -10.56 28.33
C TYR A 8 12.88 -9.73 28.75
N ALA A 9 12.51 -9.75 30.04
CA ALA A 9 11.42 -8.90 30.54
C ALA A 9 11.74 -7.41 30.41
N ASN A 10 12.97 -7.00 30.71
CA ASN A 10 13.41 -5.61 30.54
C ASN A 10 13.49 -5.20 29.07
N GLU A 11 13.94 -6.07 28.17
CA GLU A 11 13.94 -5.81 26.72
C GLU A 11 12.52 -5.64 26.17
N LEU A 12 11.58 -6.49 26.59
CA LEU A 12 10.17 -6.37 26.20
C LEU A 12 9.54 -5.07 26.72
N LEU A 13 9.83 -4.69 27.97
CA LEU A 13 9.38 -3.43 28.56
C LEU A 13 9.90 -2.23 27.74
N ASN A 14 11.17 -2.24 27.37
CA ASN A 14 11.77 -1.17 26.55
C ASN A 14 11.13 -1.07 25.16
N ILE A 15 10.75 -2.19 24.53
CA ILE A 15 10.06 -2.17 23.23
C ILE A 15 8.66 -1.57 23.35
N GLU A 16 7.95 -1.86 24.44
CA GLU A 16 6.62 -1.29 24.66
C GLU A 16 6.69 0.23 24.91
N GLU A 17 7.67 0.69 25.70
CA GLU A 17 7.94 2.12 25.90
C GLU A 17 8.32 2.84 24.59
N ASP A 18 9.16 2.22 23.75
CA ASP A 18 9.52 2.75 22.42
C ASP A 18 8.26 2.88 21.53
N ILE A 19 7.37 1.89 21.53
CA ILE A 19 6.11 1.90 20.74
C ILE A 19 5.16 2.99 21.24
N ASP A 20 5.01 3.14 22.55
CA ASP A 20 4.14 4.15 23.15
C ASP A 20 4.65 5.57 22.79
N TYR A 21 5.96 5.79 22.87
CA TYR A 21 6.55 7.08 22.48
C TYR A 21 6.38 7.37 20.97
N ILE A 22 6.58 6.37 20.10
CA ILE A 22 6.31 6.52 18.67
C ILE A 22 4.83 6.88 18.44
N ALA A 23 3.90 6.23 19.14
CA ALA A 23 2.47 6.53 19.04
C ALA A 23 2.16 7.97 19.45
N GLU A 24 2.79 8.48 20.53
CA GLU A 24 2.66 9.86 20.96
C GLU A 24 3.13 10.85 19.89
N LEU A 25 4.26 10.60 19.23
CA LEU A 25 4.74 11.47 18.14
C LEU A 25 3.76 11.53 16.97
N PHE A 26 3.14 10.40 16.59
CA PHE A 26 2.07 10.39 15.58
C PHE A 26 0.85 11.21 16.01
N ILE A 27 0.45 11.13 17.29
CA ILE A 27 -0.66 11.94 17.84
C ILE A 27 -0.30 13.43 17.83
N GLN A 28 0.94 13.80 18.13
CA GLN A 28 1.41 15.18 18.06
C GLN A 28 1.34 15.71 16.62
N ILE A 29 1.79 14.92 15.63
CA ILE A 29 1.69 15.27 14.21
C ILE A 29 0.23 15.49 13.80
N GLU A 30 -0.68 14.60 14.19
CA GLU A 30 -2.10 14.69 13.82
C GLU A 30 -2.78 15.95 14.38
N ASN A 31 -2.41 16.36 15.59
CA ASN A 31 -3.01 17.51 16.26
C ASN A 31 -2.35 18.85 15.91
N GLU A 32 -1.16 18.84 15.29
CA GLU A 32 -0.43 20.05 14.94
C GLU A 32 -0.99 20.69 13.66
N LYS A 33 -1.24 22.00 13.73
CA LYS A 33 -1.81 22.78 12.64
C LYS A 33 -0.74 23.41 11.76
N SER A 34 0.39 23.81 12.34
CA SER A 34 1.51 24.40 11.61
C SER A 34 2.25 23.35 10.80
N ASP A 35 2.33 23.56 9.49
CA ASP A 35 3.06 22.66 8.59
C ASP A 35 4.57 22.61 8.89
N THR A 36 5.15 23.73 9.35
CA THR A 36 6.54 23.77 9.83
C THR A 36 6.74 22.87 11.05
N LYS A 37 5.91 23.02 12.08
CA LYS A 37 6.02 22.19 13.29
C LYS A 37 5.71 20.72 13.03
N LYS A 38 4.73 20.41 12.17
CA LYS A 38 4.48 19.03 11.71
C LYS A 38 5.73 18.41 11.09
N THR A 39 6.45 19.18 10.27
CA THR A 39 7.69 18.73 9.64
C THR A 39 8.81 18.52 10.67
N GLU A 40 8.95 19.40 11.66
CA GLU A 40 9.92 19.26 12.75
C GLU A 40 9.65 18.01 13.61
N ILE A 41 8.38 17.79 14.03
CA ILE A 41 7.98 16.61 14.81
C ILE A 41 8.20 15.33 13.97
N ASN A 42 7.87 15.38 12.67
CA ASN A 42 8.10 14.25 11.77
C ASN A 42 9.58 13.94 11.57
N GLN A 43 10.45 14.96 11.52
CA GLN A 43 11.90 14.73 11.46
C GLN A 43 12.40 13.99 12.71
N HIS A 44 11.94 14.40 13.89
CA HIS A 44 12.23 13.71 15.15
C HIS A 44 11.68 12.27 15.15
N LEU A 45 10.45 12.07 14.66
CA LEU A 45 9.86 10.74 14.48
C LEU A 45 10.70 9.86 13.56
N ILE A 46 11.20 10.38 12.44
CA ILE A 46 12.05 9.64 11.49
C ILE A 46 13.34 9.16 12.19
N GLU A 47 14.01 10.04 12.91
CA GLU A 47 15.27 9.73 13.62
C GLU A 47 15.05 8.68 14.72
N TYR A 48 13.94 8.80 15.46
CA TYR A 48 13.58 7.84 16.49
C TYR A 48 13.22 6.48 15.89
N LEU A 49 12.36 6.45 14.85
CA LEU A 49 12.02 5.23 14.12
C LEU A 49 13.27 4.58 13.51
N GLN A 50 14.19 5.35 12.94
CA GLN A 50 15.43 4.81 12.37
C GLN A 50 16.25 4.08 13.43
N SER A 51 16.36 4.64 14.63
CA SER A 51 17.07 4.03 15.75
C SER A 51 16.35 2.78 16.29
N PHE A 52 15.03 2.86 16.45
CA PHE A 52 14.20 1.75 16.91
C PHE A 52 14.20 0.57 15.92
N LEU A 53 13.96 0.86 14.64
CA LEU A 53 13.88 -0.13 13.58
C LEU A 53 15.25 -0.72 13.18
N ALA A 54 16.36 -0.21 13.71
CA ALA A 54 17.66 -0.86 13.56
C ALA A 54 17.81 -2.09 14.48
N LYS A 55 17.01 -2.18 15.57
CA LYS A 55 17.04 -3.27 16.55
C LYS A 55 16.35 -4.52 15.97
N SER A 56 16.90 -5.72 16.19
CA SER A 56 16.36 -6.97 15.61
C SER A 56 14.94 -7.30 16.10
N GLU A 57 14.69 -6.95 17.36
CA GLU A 57 13.47 -7.19 18.12
C GLU A 57 12.28 -6.38 17.57
N SER A 58 12.55 -5.21 16.97
CA SER A 58 11.54 -4.36 16.35
C SER A 58 10.82 -5.07 15.19
N PHE A 59 11.49 -5.98 14.48
CA PHE A 59 10.87 -6.75 13.40
C PHE A 59 9.68 -7.58 13.90
N SER A 60 9.70 -8.04 15.16
CA SER A 60 8.63 -8.81 15.80
C SER A 60 7.71 -7.97 16.70
N ALA A 61 8.00 -6.69 16.90
CA ALA A 61 7.18 -5.82 17.76
C ALA A 61 5.74 -5.69 17.25
N ASP A 62 4.82 -5.43 18.18
CA ASP A 62 3.44 -5.08 17.88
C ASP A 62 3.31 -3.56 17.69
N TYR A 63 2.78 -3.17 16.53
CA TYR A 63 2.58 -1.77 16.14
C TYR A 63 1.12 -1.35 16.22
N SER A 64 0.23 -2.22 16.73
CA SER A 64 -1.23 -2.02 16.75
C SER A 64 -1.68 -0.73 17.45
N LYS A 65 -0.89 -0.20 18.40
CA LYS A 65 -1.15 1.07 19.08
C LYS A 65 -0.97 2.30 18.16
N ILE A 66 -0.15 2.20 17.10
CA ILE A 66 0.23 3.33 16.23
C ILE A 66 -0.72 3.42 15.03
N LYS A 67 -1.89 4.06 15.22
CA LYS A 67 -2.97 4.08 14.22
C LYS A 67 -2.62 4.71 12.86
N LYS A 68 -1.70 5.68 12.85
CA LYS A 68 -1.32 6.45 11.64
C LYS A 68 -0.12 5.86 10.90
N LEU A 69 0.38 4.71 11.35
CA LEU A 69 1.47 3.99 10.71
C LEU A 69 0.92 2.71 10.09
N SER A 70 1.05 2.58 8.77
CA SER A 70 0.82 1.28 8.15
C SER A 70 2.05 0.40 8.32
N VAL A 71 1.85 -0.83 8.81
CA VAL A 71 2.91 -1.82 9.00
C VAL A 71 2.50 -3.14 8.33
N LEU A 72 3.24 -3.54 7.31
CA LEU A 72 2.99 -4.77 6.54
C LEU A 72 4.16 -5.72 6.63
N THR A 73 3.90 -7.00 6.88
CA THR A 73 4.91 -8.06 6.85
C THR A 73 4.66 -8.99 5.66
N SER A 74 5.70 -9.31 4.90
CA SER A 74 5.61 -10.27 3.79
C SER A 74 5.27 -11.68 4.29
N GLU A 75 4.73 -12.50 3.40
CA GLU A 75 4.34 -13.88 3.71
C GLU A 75 5.53 -14.74 4.16
N ASP A 76 6.69 -14.51 3.55
CA ASP A 76 7.95 -15.19 3.91
C ASP A 76 8.65 -14.59 5.14
N LYS A 77 8.07 -13.54 5.75
CA LYS A 77 8.58 -12.85 6.94
C LYS A 77 10.00 -12.29 6.77
N LEU A 78 10.42 -12.02 5.54
CA LEU A 78 11.72 -11.42 5.25
C LEU A 78 11.66 -9.91 5.11
N LEU A 79 10.50 -9.37 4.73
CA LEU A 79 10.29 -7.94 4.52
C LEU A 79 9.20 -7.41 5.46
N LYS A 80 9.48 -6.29 6.12
CA LYS A 80 8.48 -5.46 6.77
C LYS A 80 8.54 -4.05 6.21
N ILE A 81 7.37 -3.47 5.95
CA ILE A 81 7.21 -2.16 5.32
C ILE A 81 6.41 -1.27 6.25
N TYR A 82 6.91 -0.06 6.43
CA TYR A 82 6.34 0.96 7.29
C TYR A 82 6.06 2.17 6.41
N THR A 83 4.82 2.66 6.39
CA THR A 83 4.48 3.87 5.59
C THR A 83 3.48 4.75 6.30
N TRP A 84 3.71 6.05 6.23
CA TRP A 84 2.82 7.10 6.73
C TRP A 84 2.91 8.33 5.82
N ASN A 85 2.08 9.34 6.09
CA ASN A 85 2.10 10.60 5.36
C ASN A 85 1.91 11.81 6.29
N LEU A 86 2.33 12.96 5.81
CA LEU A 86 1.92 14.26 6.32
C LEU A 86 0.90 14.88 5.36
N ALA A 87 -0.13 15.48 5.93
CA ALA A 87 -1.09 16.31 5.20
C ALA A 87 -0.83 17.79 5.51
N PHE A 88 -0.69 18.60 4.46
CA PHE A 88 -0.39 20.02 4.57
C PHE A 88 -1.63 20.89 4.35
N GLN A 89 -1.57 22.15 4.79
CA GLN A 89 -2.72 23.07 4.73
C GLN A 89 -3.17 23.38 3.30
N ASN A 90 -2.24 23.32 2.33
CA ASN A 90 -2.53 23.51 0.91
C ASN A 90 -3.19 22.28 0.25
N GLY A 91 -3.44 21.20 1.00
CA GLY A 91 -4.03 19.96 0.51
C GLY A 91 -3.05 18.96 -0.06
N SER A 92 -1.76 19.28 -0.07
CA SER A 92 -0.75 18.32 -0.51
C SER A 92 -0.41 17.32 0.58
N PHE A 93 0.17 16.21 0.14
CA PHE A 93 0.67 15.17 1.01
C PHE A 93 2.13 14.91 0.72
N LYS A 94 2.88 14.55 1.76
CA LYS A 94 4.22 13.97 1.61
C LYS A 94 4.27 12.63 2.32
N TYR A 95 4.85 11.64 1.65
CA TYR A 95 4.92 10.27 2.16
C TYR A 95 6.30 9.94 2.67
N PHE A 96 6.33 9.08 3.69
CA PHE A 96 7.55 8.57 4.31
C PHE A 96 7.40 7.08 4.61
N GLY A 97 8.52 6.40 4.72
CA GLY A 97 8.49 5.00 5.08
C GLY A 97 9.84 4.41 5.48
N PHE A 98 9.79 3.15 5.89
CA PHE A 98 10.96 2.32 6.09
C PHE A 98 10.73 0.94 5.50
N LEU A 99 11.81 0.30 5.05
CA LEU A 99 11.87 -1.13 4.79
C LEU A 99 12.81 -1.78 5.79
N GLN A 100 12.35 -2.80 6.48
CA GLN A 100 13.22 -3.76 7.16
C GLN A 100 13.29 -5.03 6.33
N TYR A 101 14.48 -5.39 5.86
CA TYR A 101 14.72 -6.60 5.09
C TYR A 101 15.76 -7.47 5.81
N LYS A 102 15.44 -8.75 6.03
CA LYS A 102 16.29 -9.67 6.81
C LYS A 102 16.58 -11.03 6.15
N PRO A 103 17.19 -11.06 4.95
CA PRO A 103 17.39 -12.29 4.19
C PRO A 103 18.30 -13.31 4.89
N SER A 104 19.23 -12.85 5.72
CA SER A 104 20.22 -13.65 6.44
C SER A 104 20.07 -13.54 7.98
N GLY A 105 18.92 -13.05 8.45
CA GLY A 105 18.66 -12.81 9.88
C GLY A 105 19.16 -11.46 10.39
N LYS A 106 20.10 -10.80 9.70
CA LYS A 106 20.50 -9.41 9.98
C LYS A 106 19.49 -8.43 9.36
N ILE A 107 19.09 -7.39 10.10
CA ILE A 107 18.25 -6.31 9.57
C ILE A 107 19.08 -5.39 8.66
N ASN A 108 18.61 -5.25 7.43
CA ASN A 108 18.94 -4.16 6.53
C ASN A 108 17.78 -3.16 6.56
N LEU A 109 18.04 -1.95 7.06
CA LEU A 109 17.04 -0.89 7.18
C LEU A 109 17.23 0.13 6.05
N PHE A 110 16.16 0.47 5.35
CA PHE A 110 16.15 1.47 4.30
C PHE A 110 15.08 2.53 4.59
N PHE A 111 15.49 3.79 4.69
CA PHE A 111 14.56 4.90 4.75
C PHE A 111 13.97 5.17 3.36
N LEU A 112 12.68 5.44 3.33
CA LEU A 112 11.93 5.82 2.14
C LEU A 112 11.46 7.26 2.33
N ASP A 113 11.98 8.14 1.48
CA ASP A 113 11.54 9.53 1.36
C ASP A 113 10.96 9.70 -0.03
N ASP A 114 9.72 10.17 -0.10
CA ASP A 114 9.11 10.60 -1.35
C ASP A 114 9.91 11.77 -1.89
N LYS A 115 10.85 11.45 -2.79
CA LYS A 115 11.56 12.43 -3.60
C LYS A 115 10.65 12.86 -4.75
N LYS A 116 9.66 13.74 -4.50
CA LYS A 116 9.20 14.82 -5.41
C LYS A 116 7.79 15.34 -5.04
N TYR A 117 7.74 16.20 -4.03
CA TYR A 117 6.78 17.30 -4.04
C TYR A 117 7.53 18.63 -4.23
N ASN A 118 7.90 18.95 -5.48
CA ASN A 118 8.26 20.31 -5.87
C ASN A 118 7.07 20.89 -6.63
N SER A 119 6.17 21.57 -5.92
CA SER A 119 4.91 22.11 -6.44
C SER A 119 5.06 23.17 -7.53
N GLU A 120 6.27 23.69 -7.74
CA GLU A 120 6.45 24.92 -8.52
C GLU A 120 6.71 24.71 -10.01
N ASN A 121 7.21 23.56 -10.49
CA ASN A 121 7.71 23.48 -11.88
C ASN A 121 7.71 22.10 -12.58
N ASP A 122 7.17 21.01 -12.02
CA ASP A 122 7.25 19.69 -12.66
C ASP A 122 5.85 19.20 -13.10
N THR A 123 5.68 18.85 -14.38
CA THR A 123 4.56 18.00 -14.83
C THR A 123 4.56 16.73 -14.00
N ASP A 124 3.44 16.33 -13.38
CA ASP A 124 3.41 15.33 -12.30
C ASP A 124 4.41 14.17 -12.53
N PRO A 125 5.59 14.20 -11.87
CA PRO A 125 6.66 13.29 -12.19
C PRO A 125 6.36 11.85 -11.81
N ARG A 126 5.26 11.63 -11.08
CA ARG A 126 4.64 10.32 -10.79
C ARG A 126 4.20 9.56 -12.05
N LEU A 127 4.06 10.26 -13.18
CA LEU A 127 3.84 9.66 -14.51
C LEU A 127 5.12 9.03 -15.09
N TYR A 128 6.30 9.50 -14.68
CA TYR A 128 7.58 8.94 -15.10
C TYR A 128 7.90 7.74 -14.21
N GLN A 129 7.75 6.57 -14.81
CA GLN A 129 8.02 5.23 -14.27
C GLN A 129 9.52 5.01 -13.96
N THR A 130 10.18 5.91 -13.20
CA THR A 130 11.56 5.67 -12.77
C THR A 130 11.55 4.41 -11.89
N ASN A 131 12.33 3.43 -12.30
CA ASN A 131 12.33 2.07 -11.76
C ASN A 131 13.40 1.86 -10.68
N THR A 132 13.77 2.94 -10.00
CA THR A 132 14.80 2.93 -8.96
C THR A 132 14.41 3.77 -7.76
N GLU A 133 13.29 4.50 -7.82
CA GLU A 133 12.86 5.43 -6.78
C GLU A 133 11.50 5.02 -6.23
N TRP A 134 11.35 5.22 -4.92
CA TRP A 134 10.11 4.97 -4.22
C TRP A 134 9.06 6.03 -4.60
N TYR A 135 7.83 5.58 -4.87
CA TYR A 135 6.73 6.45 -5.30
C TYR A 135 6.21 7.40 -4.22
N GLY A 136 6.16 6.96 -2.96
CA GLY A 136 5.40 7.63 -1.92
C GLY A 136 3.93 7.19 -1.88
N ALA A 137 3.60 6.21 -1.06
CA ALA A 137 2.22 5.78 -0.83
C ALA A 137 2.09 5.12 0.55
N ILE A 138 0.87 5.10 1.09
CA ILE A 138 0.54 4.27 2.25
C ILE A 138 0.18 2.88 1.72
N TYR A 139 1.04 1.89 1.94
CA TYR A 139 0.75 0.52 1.52
C TYR A 139 -0.16 -0.16 2.53
N TYR A 140 -1.18 -0.89 2.07
CA TYR A 140 -2.11 -1.63 2.93
C TYR A 140 -2.12 -3.13 2.66
N GLU A 141 -1.48 -3.58 1.57
CA GLU A 141 -1.36 -5.02 1.27
C GLU A 141 -0.03 -5.33 0.55
N ILE A 142 0.52 -6.51 0.83
CA ILE A 142 1.75 -7.04 0.23
C ILE A 142 1.49 -8.46 -0.28
N VAL A 143 1.80 -8.69 -1.56
CA VAL A 143 1.67 -9.98 -2.24
C VAL A 143 3.05 -10.50 -2.59
N THR A 144 3.38 -11.70 -2.12
CA THR A 144 4.71 -12.31 -2.32
C THR A 144 4.67 -13.29 -3.48
N LYS A 145 5.53 -13.10 -4.49
CA LYS A 145 5.66 -14.00 -5.65
C LYS A 145 7.11 -14.41 -5.87
N LYS A 146 7.34 -15.67 -6.16
CA LYS A 146 8.66 -16.21 -6.52
C LYS A 146 8.74 -16.50 -8.01
N TRP A 147 9.78 -16.03 -8.67
CA TRP A 147 10.03 -16.31 -10.09
C TRP A 147 11.52 -16.22 -10.41
N ASN A 148 12.06 -17.21 -11.14
CA ASN A 148 13.49 -17.30 -11.50
C ASN A 148 14.44 -17.03 -10.31
N SER A 149 14.22 -17.76 -9.21
CA SER A 149 15.02 -17.67 -7.97
C SER A 149 15.05 -16.27 -7.32
N LYS A 150 14.11 -15.39 -7.67
CA LYS A 150 13.92 -14.10 -7.02
C LYS A 150 12.54 -14.03 -6.37
N THR A 151 12.47 -13.42 -5.20
CA THR A 151 11.22 -13.02 -4.57
C THR A 151 10.88 -11.59 -4.99
N TYR A 152 9.63 -11.39 -5.36
CA TYR A 152 9.02 -10.11 -5.69
C TYR A 152 7.90 -9.85 -4.70
N TYR A 153 7.86 -8.64 -4.19
CA TYR A 153 6.80 -8.18 -3.31
C TYR A 153 6.00 -7.11 -4.05
N THR A 154 4.76 -7.43 -4.37
CA THR A 154 3.84 -6.49 -5.00
C THR A 154 3.04 -5.80 -3.91
N LEU A 155 3.16 -4.48 -3.85
CA LEU A 155 2.57 -3.61 -2.85
C LEU A 155 1.32 -2.95 -3.42
N LEU A 156 0.23 -3.00 -2.67
CA LEU A 156 -0.99 -2.26 -2.97
C LEU A 156 -1.06 -1.08 -2.00
N GLY A 157 -1.18 0.13 -2.55
CA GLY A 157 -1.09 1.36 -1.79
C GLY A 157 -2.14 2.38 -2.16
N TYR A 158 -2.24 3.38 -1.29
CA TYR A 158 -3.12 4.52 -1.40
C TYR A 158 -2.29 5.81 -1.36
N ASP A 159 -2.59 6.70 -2.29
CA ASP A 159 -2.07 8.06 -2.33
C ASP A 159 -3.28 9.00 -2.36
N ALA A 160 -3.42 9.84 -1.33
CA ALA A 160 -4.50 10.80 -1.18
C ALA A 160 -4.46 11.92 -2.23
N ALA A 161 -3.37 12.07 -2.99
CA ALA A 161 -3.19 13.02 -4.09
C ALA A 161 -3.53 14.49 -3.76
N ASP A 162 -4.81 14.89 -3.82
CA ASP A 162 -5.31 16.23 -3.52
C ASP A 162 -6.81 16.21 -3.14
N PHE A 163 -7.47 17.38 -3.12
CA PHE A 163 -8.88 17.50 -2.72
C PHE A 163 -9.89 16.99 -3.75
N LEU A 164 -9.48 16.70 -4.98
CA LEU A 164 -10.38 16.33 -6.09
C LEU A 164 -10.28 14.85 -6.45
N ILE A 165 -9.11 14.26 -6.26
CA ILE A 165 -8.84 12.87 -6.64
C ILE A 165 -8.11 12.11 -5.55
N ASN A 166 -8.30 10.80 -5.57
CA ASN A 166 -7.47 9.83 -4.86
C ASN A 166 -6.77 8.90 -5.85
N ARG A 167 -5.72 8.22 -5.38
CA ARG A 167 -4.93 7.27 -6.16
C ARG A 167 -4.82 5.92 -5.47
N LYS A 168 -5.04 4.86 -6.24
CA LYS A 168 -4.56 3.51 -5.89
C LYS A 168 -3.27 3.23 -6.65
N VAL A 169 -2.28 2.68 -5.95
CA VAL A 169 -0.94 2.42 -6.48
C VAL A 169 -0.65 0.93 -6.38
N ILE A 170 -0.14 0.34 -7.46
CA ILE A 170 0.42 -1.00 -7.48
C ILE A 170 1.87 -0.89 -7.89
N GLU A 171 2.76 -1.38 -7.05
CA GLU A 171 4.20 -1.35 -7.31
C GLU A 171 4.84 -2.67 -6.94
N THR A 172 5.94 -3.04 -7.61
CA THR A 172 6.74 -4.20 -7.21
C THR A 172 8.10 -3.77 -6.72
N ILE A 173 8.48 -4.31 -5.56
CA ILE A 173 9.84 -4.26 -5.02
C ILE A 173 10.48 -5.65 -5.06
N TYR A 174 11.77 -5.68 -5.37
CA TYR A 174 12.61 -6.86 -5.14
C TYR A 174 13.98 -6.42 -4.61
N PHE A 175 14.73 -7.33 -4.02
CA PHE A 175 16.07 -7.05 -3.54
C PHE A 175 17.11 -7.61 -4.52
N ASP A 176 18.13 -6.81 -4.82
CA ASP A 176 19.23 -7.23 -5.68
C ASP A 176 20.21 -8.18 -4.93
N ARG A 177 21.34 -8.51 -5.55
CA ARG A 177 22.34 -9.41 -4.94
C ARG A 177 23.08 -8.80 -3.75
N LYS A 178 22.98 -7.48 -3.55
CA LYS A 178 23.55 -6.74 -2.44
C LYS A 178 22.49 -6.41 -1.38
N ASP A 179 21.33 -7.07 -1.46
CA ASP A 179 20.17 -6.82 -0.61
C ASP A 179 19.67 -5.37 -0.66
N LEU A 180 19.91 -4.65 -1.77
CA LEU A 180 19.38 -3.31 -1.97
C LEU A 180 17.98 -3.37 -2.57
N PRO A 181 17.02 -2.56 -2.07
CA PRO A 181 15.67 -2.51 -2.60
C PRO A 181 15.66 -1.89 -4.00
N ILE A 182 15.02 -2.57 -4.95
CA ILE A 182 14.80 -2.08 -6.31
C ILE A 182 13.29 -2.00 -6.55
N PHE A 183 12.85 -0.77 -6.80
CA PHE A 183 11.47 -0.39 -7.07
C PHE A 183 11.14 -0.46 -8.57
N GLY A 184 9.87 -0.29 -8.94
CA GLY A 184 9.43 -0.11 -10.34
C GLY A 184 9.95 -1.10 -11.40
N LYS A 185 10.31 -2.34 -11.03
CA LYS A 185 10.66 -3.36 -12.03
C LYS A 185 9.45 -3.59 -12.95
N LYS A 186 9.66 -3.54 -14.27
CA LYS A 186 8.61 -3.73 -15.29
C LYS A 186 7.98 -5.12 -15.24
N MET A 187 7.05 -5.30 -14.30
CA MET A 187 6.36 -6.55 -14.03
C MET A 187 4.88 -6.50 -14.38
N PHE A 188 4.32 -5.34 -14.68
CA PHE A 188 2.93 -5.22 -15.12
C PHE A 188 2.87 -5.19 -16.64
N LYS A 189 2.07 -6.07 -17.24
CA LYS A 189 1.77 -6.10 -18.66
C LYS A 189 0.30 -5.73 -18.85
N ILE A 190 0.08 -4.51 -19.31
CA ILE A 190 -1.25 -3.97 -19.61
C ILE A 190 -1.35 -3.84 -21.12
N ASN A 191 -2.14 -4.72 -21.75
CA ASN A 191 -2.21 -4.83 -23.20
C ASN A 191 -0.81 -5.01 -23.84
N ARG A 192 -0.36 -4.03 -24.63
CA ARG A 192 0.97 -4.02 -25.29
C ARG A 192 2.04 -3.28 -24.47
N THR A 193 1.66 -2.66 -23.37
CA THR A 193 2.53 -1.82 -22.53
C THR A 193 3.08 -2.62 -21.35
N GLN A 194 4.34 -2.36 -21.01
CA GLN A 194 4.96 -2.89 -19.79
C GLN A 194 5.39 -1.74 -18.89
N THR A 195 4.98 -1.79 -17.64
CA THR A 195 5.27 -0.76 -16.63
C THR A 195 5.70 -1.40 -15.31
N GLY A 196 6.44 -0.63 -14.52
CA GLY A 196 6.85 -0.98 -13.16
C GLY A 196 5.85 -0.61 -12.07
N ARG A 197 4.89 0.25 -12.42
CA ARG A 197 3.90 0.80 -11.49
C ARG A 197 2.59 1.03 -12.23
N LEU A 198 1.48 0.77 -11.54
CA LEU A 198 0.14 1.13 -11.98
C LEU A 198 -0.42 2.15 -10.99
N ILE A 199 -1.05 3.19 -11.52
CA ILE A 199 -1.67 4.27 -10.76
C ILE A 199 -3.07 4.42 -11.32
N PHE A 200 -4.07 4.41 -10.44
CA PHE A 200 -5.48 4.55 -10.78
C PHE A 200 -6.01 5.78 -10.08
N GLU A 201 -6.45 6.77 -10.84
CA GLU A 201 -7.00 8.04 -10.36
C GLU A 201 -8.53 8.01 -10.42
N TYR A 202 -9.18 8.43 -9.34
CA TYR A 202 -10.63 8.45 -9.21
C TYR A 202 -11.07 9.60 -8.29
N ALA A 203 -12.35 9.96 -8.36
CA ALA A 203 -12.92 11.05 -7.56
C ALA A 203 -12.70 10.83 -6.06
N ASP A 204 -12.39 11.89 -5.31
CA ASP A 204 -12.10 11.81 -3.87
C ASP A 204 -13.22 11.11 -3.07
N ARG A 205 -14.47 11.33 -3.50
CA ARG A 205 -15.71 10.84 -2.87
C ARG A 205 -16.07 9.40 -3.20
N VAL A 206 -15.31 8.76 -4.08
CA VAL A 206 -15.55 7.39 -4.54
C VAL A 206 -14.58 6.44 -3.84
N THR A 207 -14.95 5.17 -3.71
CA THR A 207 -14.03 4.11 -3.28
C THR A 207 -13.75 3.18 -4.44
N MET A 208 -12.47 2.86 -4.65
CA MET A 208 -12.02 1.87 -5.63
C MET A 208 -11.54 0.61 -4.90
N LEU A 209 -12.08 -0.55 -5.29
CA LEU A 209 -11.57 -1.85 -4.90
C LEU A 209 -10.19 -2.07 -5.52
N LEU A 210 -9.23 -2.44 -4.69
CA LEU A 210 -7.94 -2.98 -5.10
C LEU A 210 -7.43 -3.90 -3.99
N ARG A 211 -7.43 -5.21 -4.22
CA ARG A 211 -7.05 -6.20 -3.19
C ARG A 211 -6.50 -7.48 -3.79
N TYR A 212 -5.75 -8.23 -3.02
CA TYR A 212 -5.36 -9.59 -3.41
C TYR A 212 -6.47 -10.60 -3.10
N ASN A 213 -6.86 -11.38 -4.11
CA ASN A 213 -7.70 -12.55 -3.94
C ASN A 213 -6.83 -13.81 -3.82
N LYS A 214 -6.50 -14.19 -2.58
CA LYS A 214 -5.68 -15.38 -2.28
C LYS A 214 -6.23 -16.68 -2.87
N LYS A 215 -7.56 -16.83 -2.93
CA LYS A 215 -8.21 -18.06 -3.42
C LYS A 215 -7.98 -18.25 -4.92
N GLN A 216 -7.98 -17.14 -5.66
CA GLN A 216 -7.85 -17.13 -7.12
C GLN A 216 -6.44 -16.74 -7.59
N ASP A 217 -5.53 -16.48 -6.66
CA ASP A 217 -4.14 -16.10 -6.91
C ASP A 217 -3.96 -14.86 -7.83
N MET A 218 -4.84 -13.87 -7.68
CA MET A 218 -4.87 -12.67 -8.51
C MET A 218 -5.14 -11.39 -7.70
N ILE A 219 -4.72 -10.24 -8.22
CA ILE A 219 -5.09 -8.93 -7.67
C ILE A 219 -6.35 -8.48 -8.40
N VAL A 220 -7.42 -8.21 -7.66
CA VAL A 220 -8.72 -7.77 -8.20
C VAL A 220 -8.83 -6.27 -8.02
N LEU A 221 -9.35 -5.59 -9.03
CA LEU A 221 -9.55 -4.15 -9.03
C LEU A 221 -10.86 -3.76 -9.73
N ASP A 222 -11.47 -2.67 -9.28
CA ASP A 222 -12.61 -2.09 -9.99
C ASP A 222 -12.18 -1.53 -11.34
N HIS A 223 -13.04 -1.65 -12.35
CA HIS A 223 -12.89 -0.93 -13.60
C HIS A 223 -13.39 0.51 -13.44
N LEU A 224 -12.50 1.49 -13.70
CA LEU A 224 -12.81 2.91 -13.52
C LEU A 224 -13.19 3.57 -14.84
N VAL A 225 -14.32 4.25 -14.87
CA VAL A 225 -14.80 5.01 -16.02
C VAL A 225 -15.39 6.37 -15.59
N PRO A 226 -15.38 7.38 -16.47
CA PRO A 226 -16.19 8.57 -16.26
C PRO A 226 -17.68 8.27 -16.56
N PRO A 227 -18.62 9.05 -16.00
CA PRO A 227 -20.05 8.86 -16.24
C PRO A 227 -20.47 9.19 -17.69
N GLU A 228 -19.73 10.05 -18.38
CA GLU A 228 -19.95 10.39 -19.78
C GLU A 228 -18.61 10.56 -20.52
N PRO A 229 -18.53 10.25 -21.83
CA PRO A 229 -17.29 10.37 -22.61
C PRO A 229 -16.65 11.77 -22.60
N LYS A 230 -17.46 12.82 -22.42
CA LYS A 230 -16.97 14.22 -22.34
C LYS A 230 -16.07 14.48 -21.13
N TYR A 231 -16.11 13.61 -20.11
CA TYR A 231 -15.28 13.69 -18.92
C TYR A 231 -14.04 12.79 -18.98
N ASN A 232 -13.68 12.25 -20.15
CA ASN A 232 -12.44 11.49 -20.31
C ASN A 232 -11.21 12.31 -19.87
N ASN A 233 -10.32 11.67 -19.11
CA ASN A 233 -9.14 12.25 -18.47
C ASN A 233 -9.43 13.32 -17.40
N MET A 234 -10.69 13.49 -16.99
CA MET A 234 -11.09 14.30 -15.84
C MET A 234 -11.35 13.38 -14.65
N TYR A 235 -10.27 12.89 -14.03
CA TYR A 235 -10.32 11.82 -13.02
C TYR A 235 -11.12 12.17 -11.76
N GLN A 236 -11.40 13.45 -11.50
CA GLN A 236 -12.34 13.90 -10.46
C GLN A 236 -13.78 13.45 -10.71
N PHE A 237 -14.08 12.89 -11.89
CA PHE A 237 -15.37 12.30 -12.22
C PHE A 237 -15.32 10.78 -12.37
N TYR A 238 -14.15 10.14 -12.27
CA TYR A 238 -14.01 8.70 -12.47
C TYR A 238 -14.50 7.92 -11.25
N GLY A 239 -15.13 6.78 -11.50
CA GLY A 239 -15.52 5.81 -10.48
C GLY A 239 -15.78 4.41 -11.03
N PRO A 240 -15.99 3.41 -10.16
CA PRO A 240 -16.30 2.04 -10.55
C PRO A 240 -17.60 1.93 -11.37
N ASP A 241 -17.59 1.12 -12.42
CA ASP A 241 -18.80 0.76 -13.20
C ASP A 241 -19.45 -0.56 -12.76
N LEU A 242 -19.02 -1.11 -11.62
CA LEU A 242 -19.41 -2.41 -11.06
C LEU A 242 -18.88 -3.63 -11.83
N SER A 243 -18.03 -3.43 -12.83
CA SER A 243 -17.21 -4.49 -13.41
C SER A 243 -15.83 -4.56 -12.75
N TYR A 244 -15.21 -5.73 -12.86
CA TYR A 244 -13.93 -6.02 -12.24
C TYR A 244 -12.91 -6.44 -13.29
N ASP A 245 -11.69 -5.94 -13.11
CA ASP A 245 -10.50 -6.43 -13.79
C ASP A 245 -9.63 -7.21 -12.80
N ALA A 246 -8.65 -7.94 -13.32
CA ALA A 246 -7.67 -8.64 -12.52
C ALA A 246 -6.26 -8.56 -13.09
N LEU A 247 -5.27 -8.58 -12.20
CA LEU A 247 -3.89 -8.87 -12.53
C LEU A 247 -3.58 -10.31 -12.12
N VAL A 248 -3.21 -11.13 -13.10
CA VAL A 248 -2.84 -12.54 -12.90
C VAL A 248 -1.34 -12.72 -13.08
N PHE A 249 -0.67 -13.38 -12.14
CA PHE A 249 0.77 -13.59 -12.21
C PHE A 249 1.14 -14.77 -13.11
N ARG A 250 1.71 -14.51 -14.30
CA ARG A 250 2.18 -15.55 -15.24
C ARG A 250 3.52 -15.15 -15.86
N GLY A 251 4.45 -16.10 -15.93
CA GLY A 251 5.76 -15.87 -16.56
C GLY A 251 6.59 -14.75 -15.91
N GLY A 252 6.45 -14.56 -14.60
CA GLY A 252 7.15 -13.51 -13.86
C GLY A 252 6.56 -12.10 -14.04
N LYS A 253 5.32 -11.99 -14.54
CA LYS A 253 4.63 -10.72 -14.74
C LYS A 253 3.18 -10.81 -14.29
N TRP A 254 2.66 -9.70 -13.80
CA TRP A 254 1.23 -9.45 -13.61
C TRP A 254 0.63 -9.04 -14.95
N ILE A 255 -0.31 -9.85 -15.46
CA ILE A 255 -0.99 -9.63 -16.74
C ILE A 255 -2.41 -9.18 -16.44
N LEU A 256 -2.83 -8.06 -17.06
CA LEU A 256 -4.21 -7.60 -16.96
C LEU A 256 -5.16 -8.53 -17.73
N GLU A 257 -6.18 -9.01 -17.04
CA GLU A 257 -7.36 -9.67 -17.60
C GLU A 257 -8.56 -8.78 -17.28
N THR A 258 -9.28 -8.34 -18.30
CA THR A 258 -10.40 -7.43 -18.13
C THR A 258 -11.73 -8.18 -18.04
N ASN A 259 -12.73 -7.56 -17.39
CA ASN A 259 -14.09 -8.09 -17.29
C ASN A 259 -14.15 -9.51 -16.70
N ILE A 260 -13.50 -9.73 -15.57
CA ILE A 260 -13.57 -11.01 -14.87
C ILE A 260 -14.96 -11.21 -14.22
N ASP A 261 -15.33 -12.46 -14.01
CA ASP A 261 -16.60 -12.80 -13.34
C ASP A 261 -16.66 -12.18 -11.92
N PRO A 262 -17.68 -11.37 -11.60
CA PRO A 262 -17.87 -10.80 -10.27
C PRO A 262 -17.85 -11.86 -9.15
N ASP A 263 -18.44 -13.04 -9.35
CA ASP A 263 -18.47 -14.09 -8.32
C ASP A 263 -17.06 -14.58 -7.98
N VAL A 264 -16.19 -14.62 -9.01
CA VAL A 264 -14.77 -14.94 -8.88
C VAL A 264 -14.01 -13.79 -8.22
N ALA A 265 -14.29 -12.54 -8.62
CA ALA A 265 -13.65 -11.33 -8.11
C ALA A 265 -13.81 -11.18 -6.60
N ILE A 266 -15.04 -11.24 -6.09
CA ILE A 266 -15.37 -10.99 -4.68
C ILE A 266 -15.39 -12.25 -3.79
N ASN A 267 -15.00 -13.42 -4.34
CA ASN A 267 -15.12 -14.73 -3.67
C ASN A 267 -16.55 -15.05 -3.22
N TYR A 268 -17.54 -14.57 -3.96
CA TYR A 268 -18.93 -14.83 -3.64
C TYR A 268 -19.24 -16.31 -3.86
N LYS A 269 -19.86 -16.94 -2.86
CA LYS A 269 -20.53 -18.23 -3.01
C LYS A 269 -22.02 -17.94 -2.91
N LYS A 270 -22.74 -18.14 -4.01
CA LYS A 270 -24.20 -18.02 -4.03
C LYS A 270 -24.81 -19.04 -3.06
N ASP A 271 -25.63 -18.56 -2.13
CA ASP A 271 -26.32 -19.44 -1.19
C ASP A 271 -27.36 -20.29 -1.95
N GLN A 272 -27.19 -21.61 -1.93
CA GLN A 272 -28.07 -22.55 -2.60
C GLN A 272 -29.51 -22.47 -2.07
N LYS A 273 -29.73 -22.00 -0.83
CA LYS A 273 -31.08 -21.83 -0.26
C LYS A 273 -31.89 -20.74 -0.96
N ILE A 274 -31.23 -19.73 -1.53
CA ILE A 274 -31.91 -18.65 -2.28
C ILE A 274 -32.53 -19.18 -3.58
N ASN A 275 -31.95 -20.22 -4.19
CA ASN A 275 -32.48 -20.83 -5.42
C ASN A 275 -33.84 -21.52 -5.21
N HIS A 276 -34.19 -21.88 -3.98
CA HIS A 276 -35.48 -22.50 -3.64
C HIS A 276 -36.56 -21.48 -3.26
N ILE A 277 -36.23 -20.19 -3.19
CA ILE A 277 -37.23 -19.14 -3.02
C ILE A 277 -37.95 -19.01 -4.36
N LYS A 278 -39.13 -19.65 -4.48
CA LYS A 278 -40.04 -19.42 -5.61
C LYS A 278 -40.21 -17.92 -5.76
N ARG A 279 -39.89 -17.37 -6.94
CA ARG A 279 -40.28 -16.00 -7.31
C ARG A 279 -41.77 -15.90 -7.05
N ARG A 280 -42.18 -15.18 -6.00
CA ARG A 280 -43.58 -14.74 -5.89
C ARG A 280 -43.81 -13.91 -7.13
N GLY A 281 -44.70 -14.38 -8.01
CA GLY A 281 -45.06 -13.65 -9.21
C GLY A 281 -45.42 -12.22 -8.83
N ALA A 282 -45.10 -11.28 -9.72
CA ALA A 282 -45.56 -9.91 -9.56
C ALA A 282 -47.08 -9.92 -9.27
N SER A 283 -47.49 -9.19 -8.25
CA SER A 283 -48.91 -8.96 -7.98
C SER A 283 -49.54 -8.42 -9.26
N LYS A 284 -50.69 -8.96 -9.66
CA LYS A 284 -51.43 -8.50 -10.84
C LYS A 284 -52.11 -7.14 -10.63
N ASP A 285 -51.92 -6.52 -9.46
CA ASP A 285 -52.54 -5.25 -9.09
C ASP A 285 -51.49 -4.12 -8.99
N PHE A 286 -50.74 -3.91 -10.09
CA PHE A 286 -50.00 -2.67 -10.34
C PHE A 286 -50.23 -2.22 -11.78
#